data_AF-A0A954EZ48-F1
#
_entry.id   AF-A0A954EZ48-F1
#
_cell.length_a   1.000
_cell.length_b   1.000
_cell.length_c   1.000
_cell.angle_alpha   90.00
_cell.angle_beta   90.00
_cell.angle_gamma   90.00
#
_symmetry.space_group_name_H-M   'P 1'
#
loop_
_entity.id
_entity.type
_entity.pdbx_description
1 polymer ?
#
loop_
_entity_poly.entity_id
_entity_poly.type
_entity_poly.pdbx_seq_one_letter_code
_entity_poly.pdbx_strand_id
1 'polypeptide(L)' 'MEPASLRFAKTHEWVAVDGDIATIGISDFAVKELTDIVHLELPE' A
#
# COMPACT_ATOMS: atom_id res chain seq x y z
N MET A 1 -2.10 11.37 -7.01
CA MET A 1 -0.87 10.59 -6.73
C MET A 1 -0.44 9.98 -8.05
N GLU A 2 0.69 10.43 -8.62
CA GLU A 2 1.16 9.89 -9.90
C GLU A 2 1.68 8.46 -9.69
N PRO A 3 1.22 7.44 -10.44
CA PRO A 3 1.65 6.05 -10.25
C PRO A 3 3.15 5.82 -10.48
N ALA A 4 3.81 6.74 -11.20
CA ALA A 4 5.22 6.63 -11.59
C ALA A 4 6.19 6.83 -10.41
N SER A 5 5.76 7.46 -9.31
CA SER A 5 6.58 7.64 -8.10
C SER A 5 6.36 6.56 -7.04
N LEU A 6 5.47 5.60 -7.30
CA LEU A 6 5.19 4.49 -6.39
C LEU A 6 6.17 3.34 -6.63
N ARG A 7 6.75 2.83 -5.54
CA ARG A 7 7.54 1.60 -5.56
C ARG A 7 6.68 0.45 -5.07
N PHE A 8 6.62 -0.64 -5.84
CA PHE A 8 5.78 -1.80 -5.53
C PHE A 8 6.63 -2.97 -5.01
N ALA A 9 6.13 -3.65 -3.99
CA ALA A 9 6.66 -4.92 -3.51
C ALA A 9 5.95 -6.09 -4.19
N LYS A 10 6.62 -7.26 -4.24
CA LYS A 10 6.03 -8.50 -4.77
C LYS A 10 4.83 -9.00 -3.95
N THR A 11 4.69 -8.51 -2.72
CA THR A 11 3.59 -8.74 -1.77
C THR A 11 2.35 -7.89 -2.05
N HIS A 12 2.28 -7.20 -3.19
CA HIS A 12 1.19 -6.30 -3.57
C HIS A 12 1.06 -5.06 -2.68
N GLU A 13 2.12 -4.68 -2.00
CA GLU A 13 2.24 -3.44 -1.25
C GLU A 13 2.93 -2.37 -2.11
N TRP A 14 2.71 -1.10 -1.79
CA TRP A 14 3.39 0.02 -2.40
C TRP A 14 3.88 1.02 -1.36
N VAL A 15 4.91 1.77 -1.73
CA VAL A 15 5.41 2.91 -0.96
C VAL A 15 5.54 4.15 -1.84
N ALA A 16 5.04 5.27 -1.33
CA ALA A 16 5.27 6.62 -1.85
C ALA A 16 6.22 7.34 -0.89
N VAL A 17 7.35 7.83 -1.42
CA VAL A 17 8.35 8.56 -0.62
C VAL A 17 8.28 10.04 -0.97
N ASP A 18 8.08 10.88 0.04
CA ASP A 18 8.11 12.34 -0.06
C ASP A 18 9.10 12.88 0.98
N GLY A 19 10.32 13.21 0.54
CA GLY A 19 11.43 13.59 1.41
C GLY A 19 11.74 12.48 2.43
N ASP A 20 11.59 12.81 3.71
CA ASP A 20 11.85 11.91 4.84
C ASP A 20 10.61 11.10 5.27
N ILE A 21 9.46 11.30 4.62
CA ILE A 21 8.21 10.62 4.95
C ILE A 21 7.90 9.56 3.88
N ALA A 22 7.63 8.34 4.34
CA ALA A 22 7.16 7.25 3.48
C ALA A 22 5.71 6.90 3.83
N THR A 23 4.82 6.96 2.84
CA THR A 23 3.45 6.44 2.93
C THR A 23 3.43 5.04 2.34
N ILE A 24 2.93 4.06 3.11
CA ILE A 24 2.85 2.65 2.69
C ILE A 24 1.37 2.27 2.56
N GLY A 25 1.04 1.41 1.60
CA GLY A 25 -0.30 0.87 1.42
C GLY A 25 -0.33 -0.43 0.63
N ILE A 26 -1.52 -1.01 0.46
CA ILE A 26 -1.76 -2.17 -0.39
C ILE A 26 -2.32 -1.75 -1.75
N SER A 27 -2.02 -2.53 -2.79
CA SER A 27 -2.47 -2.25 -4.15
C SER A 27 -3.98 -2.43 -4.31
N ASP A 28 -4.57 -1.72 -5.27
CA ASP A 28 -5.98 -1.86 -5.64
C ASP A 28 -6.35 -3.31 -6.03
N PHE A 29 -5.40 -4.06 -6.61
CA PHE A 29 -5.57 -5.48 -6.89
C PHE A 29 -5.74 -6.29 -5.59
N ALA A 30 -4.84 -6.11 -4.62
CA ALA A 30 -4.93 -6.82 -3.34
C ALA A 30 -6.21 -6.50 -2.59
N VAL A 31 -6.66 -5.24 -2.61
CA VAL A 31 -7.94 -4.84 -1.99
C VAL A 31 -9.12 -5.54 -2.65
N LYS A 32 -9.14 -5.68 -3.98
CA LYS A 32 -10.25 -6.35 -4.69
C LYS A 32 -10.33 -7.85 -4.44
N GLU A 33 -9.20 -8.49 -4.18
CA GLU A 33 -9.16 -9.90 -3.75
C GLU A 33 -9.63 -10.06 -2.29
N LEU A 34 -9.53 -9.02 -1.48
CA LEU A 34 -10.07 -8.97 -0.12
C LEU A 34 -11.54 -8.56 -0.17
N THR A 35 -12.41 -9.55 -0.40
CA THR A 35 -13.87 -9.38 -0.57
C THR A 35 -14.53 -8.47 0.50
N ASP A 36 -14.05 -8.51 1.74
CA ASP A 36 -14.44 -7.57 2.79
C ASP A 36 -13.30 -7.35 3.80
N ILE A 37 -12.96 -6.10 4.10
CA ILE A 37 -11.91 -5.72 5.05
C ILE A 37 -12.59 -5.26 6.34
N VAL A 38 -12.69 -6.16 7.32
CA VAL A 38 -13.38 -5.90 8.59
C VAL A 38 -12.44 -5.63 9.78
N HIS A 39 -11.14 -5.87 9.59
CA HIS A 39 -10.13 -5.72 10.65
C HIS A 39 -8.76 -5.36 10.05
N LEU A 40 -8.01 -4.53 10.77
CA LEU A 40 -6.64 -4.13 10.45
C LEU A 40 -5.81 -4.13 11.73
N GLU A 41 -4.64 -4.74 11.66
CA GLU A 41 -3.64 -4.72 12.73
C GLU A 41 -2.40 -3.98 12.21
N LEU A 42 -2.01 -2.93 12.92
CA LEU A 42 -0.83 -2.13 12.59
C LEU A 42 0.27 -2.43 13.61
N PRO A 43 1.56 -2.33 13.23
CA PRO A 43 2.66 -2.42 14.19
C PRO A 43 2.55 -1.33 15.25
N GLU A 44 3.04 -1.62 16.47
CA GLU A 44 3.18 -0.64 17.57
C GLU A 44 4.30 0.39 17.30
#